data_AF-A0A7C5X6D5-F1
#
_entry.id   AF-A0A7C5X6D5-F1
#
_cell.length_a   1.000
_cell.length_b   1.000
_cell.length_c   1.000
_cell.angle_alpha   90.00
_cell.angle_beta   90.00
_cell.angle_gamma   90.00
#
_symmetry.space_group_name_H-M   'P 1'
#
loop_
_entity.id
_entity.type
_entity.pdbx_description
1 polymer ?
#
loop_
_entity_poly.entity_id
_entity_poly.type
_entity_poly.pdbx_seq_one_letter_code
_entity_poly.pdbx_strand_id
1 'polypeptide(L)'
;MYTREYVVRGFIKLLLVCSEEPHVIGDLPALPYCFSCSKILEVEGIRMCYSEELTLPSGITVVVGGTEILGELRSISFLARNITCDVDPDSLLRDVENYITSRCSNSREGTPGDARSTGTYSAGS
;
A
#
# COMPACT_ATOMS: atom_id res chain seq x y z
N MET A 1 0.52 -9.95 23.95
CA MET A 1 0.91 -9.25 22.71
C MET A 1 2.42 -9.26 22.61
N TYR A 2 2.95 -9.63 21.46
CA TYR A 2 4.38 -9.48 21.15
C TYR A 2 4.54 -9.08 19.69
N THR A 3 5.72 -8.58 19.33
CA THR A 3 6.05 -8.23 17.95
C THR A 3 7.25 -9.06 17.48
N ARG A 4 7.30 -9.34 16.18
CA ARG A 4 8.47 -9.91 15.50
C ARG A 4 8.81 -9.03 14.31
N GLU A 5 10.09 -8.74 14.17
CA GLU A 5 10.62 -8.01 13.03
C GLU A 5 11.35 -8.98 12.12
N TYR A 6 11.03 -8.94 10.83
CA TYR A 6 11.69 -9.73 9.80
C TYR A 6 12.34 -8.80 8.80
N VAL A 7 13.60 -9.07 8.46
CA VAL A 7 14.29 -8.44 7.33
C VAL A 7 14.31 -9.45 6.19
N VAL A 8 13.42 -9.25 5.23
CA VAL A 8 13.25 -10.11 4.06
C VAL A 8 14.13 -9.58 2.93
N ARG A 9 14.78 -10.50 2.19
CA ARG A 9 15.69 -10.18 1.07
C ARG A 9 16.83 -9.19 1.43
N GLY A 10 17.12 -9.01 2.72
CA GLY A 10 18.22 -8.15 3.21
C GLY A 10 17.88 -6.66 3.37
N PHE A 11 16.69 -6.20 2.98
CA PHE A 11 16.34 -4.77 3.06
C PHE A 11 14.85 -4.47 3.29
N ILE A 12 13.95 -5.44 3.15
CA ILE A 12 12.51 -5.23 3.37
C ILE A 12 12.17 -5.56 4.82
N LYS A 13 11.69 -4.58 5.58
CA LYS A 13 11.25 -4.80 6.96
C LYS A 13 9.77 -5.15 7.00
N LEU A 14 9.44 -6.27 7.61
CA LEU A 14 8.08 -6.65 7.98
C LEU A 14 7.96 -6.64 9.50
N LEU A 15 6.92 -5.99 10.01
CA LEU A 15 6.55 -5.99 11.42
C LEU A 15 5.32 -6.88 11.59
N LEU A 16 5.51 -8.07 12.15
CA LEU A 16 4.42 -8.94 12.60
C LEU A 16 4.00 -8.55 14.01
N VAL A 17 2.74 -8.21 14.18
CA VAL A 17 2.11 -7.93 15.47
C VAL A 17 1.25 -9.13 15.85
N CYS A 18 1.65 -9.82 16.92
CA CYS A 18 0.95 -10.98 17.45
C CYS A 18 0.08 -10.57 18.65
N SER A 19 -1.21 -10.40 18.37
CA SER A 19 -2.28 -10.05 19.31
C SER A 19 -3.49 -10.97 19.08
N GLU A 20 -4.66 -10.61 19.63
CA GLU A 20 -5.93 -11.30 19.34
C GLU A 20 -6.31 -11.23 17.85
N GLU A 21 -5.88 -10.16 17.17
CA GLU A 21 -6.01 -9.95 15.73
C GLU A 21 -4.62 -9.79 15.10
N PRO A 22 -3.94 -10.90 14.75
CA PRO A 22 -2.61 -10.83 14.17
C PRO A 22 -2.59 -10.10 12.82
N HIS A 23 -1.56 -9.29 12.63
CA HIS A 23 -1.38 -8.54 11.39
C HIS A 23 0.09 -8.26 11.10
N VAL A 24 0.40 -8.04 9.82
CA VAL A 24 1.73 -7.64 9.35
C VAL A 24 1.64 -6.27 8.71
N ILE A 25 2.58 -5.40 9.06
CA ILE A 25 2.84 -4.14 8.38
C ILE A 25 4.14 -4.30 7.62
N GLY A 26 4.16 -3.91 6.35
CA GLY A 26 5.35 -4.00 5.52
C GLY A 26 5.44 -2.88 4.51
N ASP A 27 6.68 -2.55 4.14
CA ASP A 27 6.97 -1.69 3.01
C ASP A 27 7.32 -2.56 1.80
N LEU A 28 6.86 -2.14 0.63
CA LEU A 28 7.12 -2.83 -0.63
C LEU A 28 8.22 -2.09 -1.41
N PRO A 29 9.00 -2.81 -2.23
CA PRO A 29 9.83 -2.16 -3.23
C PRO A 29 8.97 -1.32 -4.17
N ALA A 30 9.60 -0.49 -5.01
CA ALA A 30 8.88 0.29 -6.01
C ALA A 30 8.12 -0.64 -6.98
N LEU A 31 6.82 -0.81 -6.73
CA LEU A 31 5.88 -1.57 -7.56
C LEU A 31 4.97 -0.60 -8.33
N PRO A 32 4.31 -1.04 -9.41
CA PRO A 32 3.21 -0.30 -9.99
C PRO A 32 2.09 -0.09 -8.96
N TYR A 33 1.51 1.12 -8.93
CA TYR A 33 0.40 1.46 -8.04
C TYR A 33 -0.79 1.95 -8.88
N CYS A 34 -1.94 1.28 -8.74
CA CYS A 34 -3.16 1.55 -9.51
C CYS A 34 -4.42 1.61 -8.64
N PHE A 35 -4.26 1.61 -7.31
CA PHE A 35 -5.39 1.50 -6.39
C PHE A 35 -6.12 2.83 -6.26
N SER A 36 -7.46 2.77 -6.30
CA SER A 36 -8.30 3.91 -6.00
C SER A 36 -8.07 4.36 -4.56
N CYS A 37 -8.05 5.67 -4.36
CA CYS A 37 -7.74 6.24 -3.07
C CYS A 37 -9.00 6.40 -2.23
N SER A 38 -9.39 5.32 -1.55
CA SER A 38 -10.61 5.27 -0.73
C SER A 38 -10.48 6.11 0.56
N LYS A 39 -9.26 6.24 1.08
CA LYS A 39 -8.92 7.04 2.25
C LYS A 39 -7.66 7.85 1.96
N ILE A 40 -7.74 9.16 2.19
CA ILE A 40 -6.65 10.11 1.96
C ILE A 40 -6.24 10.74 3.29
N LEU A 41 -4.94 10.83 3.52
CA LEU A 41 -4.36 11.77 4.48
C LEU A 41 -3.42 12.68 3.69
N GLU A 42 -3.62 13.99 3.76
CA GLU A 42 -2.79 14.96 3.02
C GLU A 42 -2.33 16.10 3.94
N VAL A 43 -1.02 16.34 3.98
CA VAL A 43 -0.38 17.38 4.79
C VAL A 43 0.85 17.89 4.04
N GLU A 44 0.92 19.20 3.81
CA GLU A 44 2.12 19.90 3.27
C GLU A 44 2.72 19.25 2.00
N GLY A 45 1.87 18.80 1.08
CA GLY A 45 2.31 18.16 -0.17
C GLY A 45 2.73 16.69 -0.02
N ILE A 46 2.58 16.10 1.16
CA ILE A 46 2.61 14.65 1.38
C ILE A 46 1.19 14.14 1.32
N ARG A 47 0.94 13.13 0.49
CA ARG A 47 -0.37 12.48 0.35
C ARG A 47 -0.22 10.99 0.56
N MET A 48 -0.91 10.45 1.57
CA MET A 48 -1.02 9.02 1.79
C MET A 48 -2.39 8.54 1.33
N CYS A 49 -2.39 7.50 0.52
CA CYS A 49 -3.56 6.93 -0.10
C CYS A 49 -3.68 5.46 0.25
N TYR A 50 -4.80 5.05 0.82
CA TYR A 50 -5.07 3.64 1.11
C TYR A 50 -6.13 3.08 0.17
N SER A 51 -5.88 1.87 -0.33
CA SER A 51 -6.86 1.06 -1.03
C SER A 51 -8.03 0.69 -0.11
N GLU A 52 -9.11 0.21 -0.71
CA GLU A 52 -10.08 -0.62 -0.01
C GLU A 52 -9.43 -1.92 0.51
N GLU A 53 -10.15 -2.69 1.33
CA GLU A 53 -9.69 -4.02 1.75
C GLU A 53 -9.73 -4.99 0.57
N LEU A 54 -8.60 -5.68 0.33
CA LEU A 54 -8.40 -6.59 -0.77
C LEU A 54 -8.23 -8.00 -0.23
N THR A 55 -9.00 -8.96 -0.72
CA THR A 55 -8.81 -10.37 -0.35
C THR A 55 -7.92 -11.05 -1.36
N LEU A 56 -6.77 -11.54 -0.91
CA LEU A 56 -5.84 -12.34 -1.71
C LEU A 56 -6.41 -13.76 -1.91
N PRO A 57 -5.96 -14.49 -2.95
CA PRO A 57 -6.38 -15.89 -3.15
C PRO A 57 -6.08 -16.81 -1.95
N SER A 58 -5.09 -16.48 -1.13
CA SER A 58 -4.76 -17.18 0.11
C SER A 58 -5.75 -16.93 1.26
N GLY A 59 -6.75 -16.06 1.07
CA GLY A 59 -7.71 -15.66 2.11
C GLY A 59 -7.24 -14.52 3.02
N ILE A 60 -5.99 -14.06 2.82
CA ILE A 60 -5.42 -12.92 3.55
C ILE A 60 -6.07 -11.63 3.07
N THR A 61 -6.45 -10.77 4.02
CA THR A 61 -6.98 -9.44 3.71
C THR A 61 -5.85 -8.42 3.75
N VAL A 62 -5.72 -7.59 2.73
CA VAL A 62 -4.65 -6.60 2.59
C VAL A 62 -5.21 -5.23 2.28
N VAL A 63 -4.67 -4.20 2.94
CA VAL A 63 -4.82 -2.80 2.54
C VAL A 63 -3.47 -2.33 2.02
N VAL A 64 -3.44 -1.74 0.83
CA VAL A 64 -2.21 -1.21 0.20
C VAL A 64 -2.22 0.30 0.32
N GLY A 65 -1.13 0.87 0.83
CA GLY A 65 -0.90 2.30 0.95
C GLY A 65 0.09 2.79 -0.10
N GLY A 66 -0.21 3.87 -0.80
CA GLY A 66 0.73 4.64 -1.61
C GLY A 66 1.03 5.97 -0.94
N THR A 67 2.30 6.34 -0.80
CA THR A 67 2.70 7.66 -0.31
C THR A 67 3.29 8.47 -1.44
N GLU A 68 2.69 9.61 -1.74
CA GLU A 68 3.13 10.59 -2.71
C GLU A 68 3.76 11.78 -1.98
N ILE A 69 4.87 12.30 -2.51
CA ILE A 69 5.49 13.55 -2.07
C ILE A 69 5.56 14.47 -3.28
N LEU A 70 4.88 15.62 -3.20
CA LEU A 70 4.75 16.59 -4.27
C LEU A 70 4.20 15.97 -5.57
N GLY A 71 3.25 15.04 -5.45
CA GLY A 71 2.61 14.35 -6.57
C GLY A 71 3.39 13.17 -7.16
N GLU A 72 4.57 12.84 -6.62
CA GLU A 72 5.34 11.67 -7.03
C GLU A 72 5.25 10.54 -6.01
N LEU A 73 4.89 9.33 -6.44
CA LEU A 73 4.88 8.14 -5.59
C LEU A 73 6.30 7.82 -5.09
N ARG A 74 6.49 7.81 -3.76
CA ARG A 74 7.77 7.56 -3.11
C ARG A 74 7.85 6.23 -2.39
N SER A 75 6.73 5.75 -1.85
CA SER A 75 6.69 4.45 -1.17
C SER A 75 5.34 3.78 -1.34
N ILE A 76 5.38 2.45 -1.24
CA ILE A 76 4.20 1.62 -1.13
C ILE A 76 4.35 0.82 0.16
N SER A 77 3.29 0.78 0.96
CA SER A 77 3.21 -0.03 2.17
C SER A 77 1.96 -0.90 2.12
N PHE A 78 1.87 -1.87 3.02
CA PHE A 78 0.68 -2.68 3.18
C PHE A 78 0.43 -3.06 4.63
N LEU A 79 -0.84 -3.35 4.93
CA LEU A 79 -1.30 -3.98 6.15
C LEU A 79 -2.02 -5.27 5.79
N ALA A 80 -1.48 -6.41 6.21
CA ALA A 80 -2.08 -7.72 6.05
C ALA A 80 -2.75 -8.20 7.34
N ARG A 81 -3.96 -8.76 7.23
CA ARG A 81 -4.80 -9.30 8.31
C ARG A 81 -5.29 -10.70 7.94
N ASN A 82 -5.98 -11.36 8.88
CA ASN A 82 -6.38 -12.77 8.76
C ASN A 82 -5.18 -13.69 8.53
N ILE A 83 -4.10 -13.41 9.26
CA ILE A 83 -2.86 -14.19 9.24
C ILE A 83 -2.67 -14.88 10.60
N THR A 84 -1.76 -15.85 10.63
CA THR A 84 -1.31 -16.50 11.86
C THR A 84 0.07 -15.98 12.28
N CYS A 85 0.43 -16.18 13.55
CA CYS A 85 1.71 -15.74 14.11
C CYS A 85 2.93 -16.55 13.65
N ASP A 86 2.70 -17.61 12.89
CA ASP A 86 3.70 -18.48 12.26
C ASP A 86 3.73 -18.31 10.72
N VAL A 87 3.10 -17.25 10.20
CA VAL A 87 3.16 -16.92 8.77
C VAL A 87 4.60 -16.83 8.28
N ASP A 88 4.86 -17.43 7.11
CA ASP A 88 6.15 -17.28 6.43
C ASP A 88 6.26 -15.87 5.81
N PRO A 89 7.18 -15.01 6.29
CA PRO A 89 7.28 -13.63 5.84
C PRO A 89 7.64 -13.53 4.35
N ASP A 90 8.43 -14.47 3.83
CA ASP A 90 8.82 -14.50 2.42
C ASP A 90 7.63 -14.84 1.51
N SER A 91 6.84 -15.86 1.85
CA SER A 91 5.62 -16.21 1.12
C SER A 91 4.60 -15.09 1.18
N LEU A 92 4.36 -14.49 2.35
CA LEU A 92 3.44 -13.36 2.50
C LEU A 92 3.82 -12.19 1.58
N LEU A 93 5.09 -11.80 1.59
CA LEU A 93 5.59 -10.72 0.76
C LEU A 93 5.39 -11.03 -0.73
N ARG A 94 5.74 -12.25 -1.17
CA ARG A 94 5.54 -12.67 -2.56
C ARG A 94 4.08 -12.65 -2.98
N ASP A 95 3.17 -13.09 -2.12
CA ASP A 95 1.74 -13.10 -2.41
C ASP A 95 1.21 -11.67 -2.61
N VAL A 96 1.61 -10.74 -1.74
CA VAL A 96 1.24 -9.32 -1.84
C VAL A 96 1.84 -8.69 -3.11
N GLU A 97 3.13 -8.90 -3.37
CA GLU A 97 3.82 -8.40 -4.56
C GLU A 97 3.15 -8.91 -5.85
N ASN A 98 2.93 -10.23 -5.94
CA ASN A 98 2.31 -10.85 -7.11
C ASN A 98 0.88 -10.34 -7.33
N TYR A 99 0.11 -10.15 -6.26
CA TYR A 99 -1.23 -9.59 -6.36
C TYR A 99 -1.19 -8.16 -6.91
N ILE A 100 -0.33 -7.29 -6.36
CA ILE A 100 -0.21 -5.89 -6.80
C ILE A 100 0.27 -5.82 -8.25
N THR A 101 1.34 -6.54 -8.59
CA THR A 101 1.88 -6.56 -9.96
C THR A 101 0.85 -7.11 -10.94
N SER A 102 0.19 -8.23 -10.64
CA SER A 102 -0.83 -8.78 -11.54
C SER A 102 -2.02 -7.83 -11.74
N ARG A 103 -2.47 -7.15 -10.69
CA ARG A 103 -3.58 -6.18 -10.79
C ARG A 103 -3.18 -4.92 -11.54
N CYS A 104 -2.02 -4.34 -11.22
CA CYS A 104 -1.60 -3.04 -11.72
C CYS A 104 -0.77 -3.08 -13.02
N SER A 105 -0.21 -4.23 -13.41
CA SER A 105 0.37 -4.39 -14.75
C SER A 105 -0.68 -4.73 -15.81
N ASN A 106 -1.80 -5.35 -15.41
CA ASN A 106 -2.94 -5.60 -16.30
C ASN A 106 -3.91 -4.42 -16.37
N SER A 107 -3.78 -3.42 -15.47
CA SER A 107 -4.53 -2.17 -15.56
C SER A 107 -3.95 -1.27 -16.67
N ARG A 108 -4.13 -1.67 -17.93
CA ARG A 108 -4.01 -0.78 -19.10
C ARG A 108 -5.32 -0.02 -19.39
N GLU A 109 -6.16 0.18 -18.39
CA GLU A 109 -7.31 1.09 -18.43
C GLU A 109 -7.34 1.88 -17.12
N GLY A 110 -6.81 3.10 -17.17
CA GLY A 110 -6.63 3.97 -16.00
C GLY A 110 -5.72 5.13 -16.35
N THR A 111 -6.10 5.90 -17.36
CA THR A 111 -5.46 7.16 -17.75
C THR A 111 -5.27 8.06 -16.51
N PRO A 112 -4.10 8.71 -16.31
CA PRO A 112 -4.01 9.83 -15.40
C PRO A 112 -4.73 11.02 -16.03
N GLY A 113 -6.02 11.12 -15.77
CA GLY A 113 -6.90 12.15 -16.29
C GLY A 113 -8.24 12.09 -15.59
N ASP A 114 -8.32 12.70 -14.41
CA ASP A 114 -9.42 13.62 -14.04
C ASP A 114 -9.32 14.01 -12.55
N ALA A 115 -8.46 15.01 -12.30
CA ALA A 115 -8.68 15.98 -11.24
C ALA A 115 -8.00 17.31 -11.61
N ARG A 116 -8.22 17.77 -12.84
CA ARG A 116 -8.02 19.18 -13.18
C ARG A 116 -9.30 19.91 -12.76
N SER A 117 -9.48 20.10 -11.46
CA SER A 117 -10.48 21.05 -10.96
C SER A 117 -9.88 22.44 -11.02
N THR A 118 -10.45 23.24 -11.91
CA THR A 118 -10.25 24.67 -12.10
C THR A 118 -10.44 25.43 -10.78
N GLY A 119 -9.35 25.91 -10.20
CA GLY A 119 -9.35 26.97 -9.19
C GLY A 119 -8.60 28.18 -9.74
N THR A 120 -9.34 29.12 -10.31
CA THR A 120 -8.85 30.47 -10.65
C THR A 120 -8.35 31.16 -9.37
N TYR A 121 -7.05 31.41 -9.28
CA TYR A 121 -6.52 32.43 -8.37
C TYR A 121 -6.49 33.76 -9.12
N SER A 122 -7.42 34.64 -8.79
CA SER A 122 -7.38 36.04 -9.17
C SER A 122 -6.15 36.68 -8.50
N ALA A 123 -5.18 37.12 -9.30
CA ALA A 123 -4.13 38.02 -8.85
C ALA A 123 -4.75 39.41 -8.61
N GLY A 124 -4.76 39.84 -7.36
CA GLY A 124 -5.08 41.22 -7.02
C GLY A 124 -3.92 42.14 -7.40
N SER A 125 -4.23 43.25 -8.05
CA SER A 125 -3.41 44.47 -8.15
C SER A 125 -4.35 45.65 -8.15
#